data_AF-A0A7X8D335-F1
#
_entry.id   AF-A0A7X8D335-F1
#
_cell.length_a   1.000
_cell.length_b   1.000
_cell.length_c   1.000
_cell.angle_alpha   90.00
_cell.angle_beta   90.00
_cell.angle_gamma   90.00
#
_symmetry.space_group_name_H-M   'P 1'
#
loop_
_entity.id
_entity.type
_entity.pdbx_description
1 polymer ?
#
loop_
_entity_poly.entity_id
_entity_poly.type
_entity_poly.pdbx_seq_one_letter_code
_entity_poly.pdbx_strand_id
1 'polypeptide(L)'
;MRKTLLMTLLTLTFFSGCTRLPPAEETGVGPGEYAGIVNLREIKEENENLKSKLDNVQEKLEKLEKENENLSKNNENTLSLLEDAQSKLKIIESEDIPEFNTENTDIDSILSYLNDSANLLDYSQKSIEIITSEGRVVFRTLGYGEDFSQLFVWEEGQGEAVLIEGASFDKEGYYEWLGEYILISNNNDKKLVDINNKKVAASFMDAEKLLLIEDLILIKDSSNNFALYDLVNEINKEINLDNNKYRDFNLQNENIVFTGSYTDNNVEYEIKATISLDKLKEIYEVIDEIERDEMGDSV
;
A
#
# COMPACT_ATOMS: atom_id res chain seq x y z
N MET A 1 -6.80 26.88 -6.59
CA MET A 1 -6.75 28.31 -6.96
C MET A 1 -5.53 28.56 -7.83
N ARG A 2 -5.67 28.35 -9.13
CA ARG A 2 -4.66 28.57 -10.18
C ARG A 2 -5.36 29.39 -11.25
N LYS A 3 -4.66 30.35 -11.87
CA LYS A 3 -5.09 31.34 -12.88
C LYS A 3 -5.43 32.73 -12.33
N THR A 4 -4.41 33.46 -11.88
CA THR A 4 -4.39 34.94 -11.93
C THR A 4 -3.00 35.42 -11.56
N LEU A 5 -2.03 35.36 -12.49
CA LEU A 5 -0.81 36.19 -12.32
C LEU A 5 -0.02 36.50 -13.61
N LEU A 6 -0.62 36.38 -14.80
CA LEU A 6 0.13 36.57 -16.06
C LEU A 6 -0.54 37.50 -17.06
N MET A 7 -1.13 38.61 -16.59
CA MET A 7 -1.81 39.56 -17.47
C MET A 7 -1.69 41.03 -17.01
N THR A 8 -0.48 41.46 -16.66
CA THR A 8 -0.20 42.88 -16.36
C THR A 8 1.13 43.36 -16.97
N LEU A 9 1.50 42.83 -18.14
CA LEU A 9 2.66 43.35 -18.88
C LEU A 9 2.47 43.33 -20.41
N LEU A 10 1.32 43.76 -20.92
CA LEU A 10 1.19 44.12 -22.34
C LEU A 10 -0.02 45.03 -22.61
N THR A 11 -0.10 46.18 -21.94
CA THR A 11 -1.01 47.26 -22.33
C THR A 11 -0.23 48.51 -22.68
N LEU A 12 0.58 48.41 -23.72
CA LEU A 12 1.00 49.58 -24.49
C LEU A 12 1.00 49.20 -25.97
N THR A 13 0.30 50.00 -26.78
CA THR A 13 0.01 49.87 -28.23
C THR A 13 -1.17 48.93 -28.53
N PHE A 14 -2.25 49.32 -29.22
CA PHE A 14 -2.48 50.36 -30.21
C PHE A 14 -3.83 51.05 -29.98
N PHE A 15 -3.84 52.28 -29.47
CA PHE A 15 -4.88 53.22 -29.86
C PHE A 15 -4.51 53.74 -31.24
N SER A 16 -5.13 53.16 -32.27
CA SER A 16 -5.26 53.76 -33.59
C SER A 16 -6.17 54.99 -33.51
N GLY A 17 -5.74 56.00 -32.76
CA GLY A 17 -6.32 57.33 -32.83
C GLY A 17 -5.84 57.94 -34.14
N CYS A 18 -6.69 57.93 -35.17
CA CYS A 18 -6.53 58.82 -36.31
C CYS A 18 -6.32 60.25 -35.80
N THR A 19 -5.09 60.73 -35.78
CA THR A 19 -4.83 62.16 -35.77
C THR A 19 -5.30 62.67 -37.14
N ARG A 20 -6.55 63.14 -37.19
CA ARG A 20 -7.07 63.87 -38.34
C ARG A 20 -6.20 65.11 -38.49
N LEU A 21 -5.35 65.15 -39.52
CA LEU A 21 -4.64 66.36 -39.91
C LEU A 21 -5.67 67.48 -40.11
N PRO A 22 -5.48 68.68 -39.54
CA PRO A 22 -6.40 69.78 -39.74
C PRO A 22 -6.49 70.10 -41.25
N PRO A 23 -7.67 70.47 -41.75
CA PRO A 23 -7.82 70.86 -43.15
C PRO A 23 -6.87 72.01 -43.49
N ALA A 24 -6.25 71.91 -44.66
CA ALA A 24 -5.10 72.70 -45.13
C ALA A 24 -5.36 74.22 -45.36
N GLU A 25 -6.40 74.79 -44.78
CA GLU A 25 -6.77 76.20 -44.97
C GLU A 25 -6.02 77.17 -44.04
N GLU A 26 -5.26 76.70 -43.03
CA GLU A 26 -4.52 77.58 -42.11
C GLU A 26 -2.98 77.58 -42.27
N THR A 27 -2.40 76.84 -43.22
CA THR A 27 -0.93 76.84 -43.41
C THR A 27 -0.45 77.28 -44.79
N GLY A 28 -1.34 77.46 -45.77
CA GLY A 28 -1.00 78.07 -47.05
C GLY A 28 -0.02 77.27 -47.92
N VAL A 29 0.11 75.95 -47.73
CA VAL A 29 1.02 75.10 -48.54
C VAL A 29 0.31 73.83 -49.00
N GLY A 30 0.40 73.51 -50.30
CA GLY A 30 -0.34 72.42 -50.95
C GLY A 30 0.19 71.01 -50.65
N PRO A 31 -0.61 69.95 -50.90
CA PRO A 31 -0.25 68.56 -50.62
C PRO A 31 0.84 68.09 -51.59
N GLY A 32 2.09 68.21 -51.15
CA GLY A 32 3.30 67.98 -51.94
C GLY A 32 4.48 68.84 -51.49
N GLU A 33 4.22 69.92 -50.74
CA GLU A 33 5.23 70.90 -50.30
C GLU A 33 5.47 70.90 -48.78
N TYR A 34 5.01 69.86 -48.07
CA TYR A 34 5.50 69.62 -46.71
C TYR A 34 6.86 68.94 -46.81
N ALA A 35 7.91 69.72 -46.98
CA ALA A 35 9.27 69.31 -46.66
C ALA A 35 9.42 69.21 -45.14
N GLY A 36 8.65 68.32 -44.52
CA GLY A 36 9.05 67.74 -43.26
C GLY A 36 10.33 66.98 -43.57
N ILE A 37 11.47 67.56 -43.20
CA ILE A 37 12.75 66.85 -43.12
C ILE A 37 12.59 65.85 -41.98
N VAL A 38 11.77 64.83 -42.21
CA VAL A 38 11.80 63.61 -41.45
C VAL A 38 12.95 62.85 -42.07
N ASN A 39 14.05 62.77 -41.35
CA ASN A 39 15.27 62.14 -41.81
C ASN A 39 14.98 60.64 -42.00
N LEU A 40 14.51 60.26 -43.19
CA LEU A 40 14.01 58.92 -43.54
C LEU A 40 15.07 57.83 -43.29
N ARG A 41 16.34 58.23 -43.32
CA ARG A 41 17.49 57.42 -42.91
C ARG A 41 17.51 57.17 -41.40
N GLU A 42 17.33 58.20 -40.56
CA GLU A 42 17.27 58.04 -39.10
C GLU A 42 16.09 57.16 -38.68
N ILE A 43 14.91 57.33 -39.29
CA ILE A 43 13.75 56.45 -39.01
C ILE A 43 14.04 54.99 -39.37
N LYS A 44 14.73 54.76 -40.50
CA LYS A 44 15.09 53.40 -40.92
C LYS A 44 16.12 52.78 -39.99
N GLU A 45 17.14 53.54 -39.59
CA GLU A 45 18.15 53.12 -38.63
C GLU A 45 17.55 52.86 -37.24
N GLU A 46 16.62 53.69 -36.80
CA GLU A 46 15.89 53.51 -35.54
C GLU A 46 15.02 52.25 -35.59
N ASN A 47 14.30 52.00 -36.68
CA ASN A 47 13.49 50.78 -36.84
C ASN A 47 14.35 49.51 -36.90
N GLU A 48 15.50 49.53 -37.58
CA GLU A 48 16.44 48.40 -37.61
C GLU A 48 17.02 48.12 -36.21
N ASN A 49 17.36 49.18 -35.46
CA ASN A 49 17.82 49.07 -34.07
C ASN A 49 16.72 48.54 -33.14
N LEU A 50 15.49 49.04 -33.27
CA LEU A 50 14.33 48.56 -32.50
C LEU A 50 14.02 47.09 -32.79
N LYS A 51 14.11 46.67 -34.05
CA LYS A 51 13.94 45.27 -34.45
C LYS A 51 14.99 44.37 -33.79
N SER A 52 16.27 44.77 -33.85
CA SER A 52 17.35 44.04 -33.19
C SER A 52 17.17 43.96 -31.67
N LYS A 53 16.69 45.04 -31.03
CA LYS A 53 16.35 45.04 -29.60
C LYS A 53 15.17 44.11 -29.29
N LEU A 54 14.13 44.09 -30.14
CA LEU A 54 12.98 43.20 -29.98
C LEU A 54 13.41 41.73 -30.08
N ASP A 55 14.20 41.39 -31.10
CA ASP A 55 14.72 40.03 -31.31
C ASP A 55 15.54 39.57 -30.09
N ASN A 56 16.41 40.44 -29.54
CA ASN A 56 17.20 40.15 -28.34
C ASN A 56 16.32 39.97 -27.08
N VAL A 57 15.26 40.78 -26.94
CA VAL A 57 14.31 40.65 -25.83
C VAL A 57 13.52 39.35 -25.95
N GLN A 58 13.10 38.94 -27.14
CA GLN A 58 12.43 37.65 -27.36
C GLN A 58 13.34 36.47 -27.02
N GLU A 59 14.59 36.48 -27.47
CA GLU A 59 15.55 35.42 -27.16
C GLU A 59 15.81 35.31 -25.65
N LYS A 60 15.93 36.45 -24.96
CA LYS A 60 16.04 36.47 -23.49
C LYS A 60 14.80 35.94 -22.80
N LEU A 61 13.61 36.27 -23.31
CA LEU A 61 12.35 35.83 -22.75
C LEU A 61 12.19 34.30 -22.88
N GLU A 62 12.47 33.74 -24.06
CA GLU A 62 12.48 32.27 -24.26
C GLU A 62 13.47 31.56 -23.34
N LYS A 63 14.65 32.15 -23.12
CA LYS A 63 15.66 31.60 -22.20
C LYS A 63 15.17 31.62 -20.75
N LEU A 64 14.58 32.74 -20.31
CA LEU A 64 14.02 32.88 -18.95
C LEU A 64 12.82 31.95 -18.74
N GLU A 65 11.97 31.75 -19.75
CA GLU A 65 10.86 30.80 -19.67
C GLU A 65 11.37 29.36 -19.46
N LYS A 66 12.37 28.92 -20.24
CA LYS A 66 13.01 27.61 -20.06
C LYS A 66 13.68 27.46 -18.69
N GLU A 67 14.36 28.50 -18.21
CA GLU A 67 14.99 28.49 -16.90
C GLU A 67 13.95 28.39 -15.78
N ASN A 68 12.84 29.12 -15.89
CA ASN A 68 11.73 29.06 -14.93
C ASN A 68 11.04 27.69 -14.92
N GLU A 69 10.83 27.07 -16.08
CA GLU A 69 10.30 25.70 -16.17
C GLU A 69 11.23 24.67 -15.49
N ASN A 70 12.54 24.79 -15.72
CA ASN A 70 13.53 23.91 -15.09
C ASN A 70 13.56 24.11 -13.56
N LEU A 71 13.49 25.36 -13.09
CA LEU A 71 13.40 25.67 -11.66
C LEU A 71 12.12 25.10 -11.04
N SER A 72 10.98 25.20 -11.74
CA SER A 72 9.71 24.64 -11.27
C SER A 72 9.80 23.12 -11.09
N LYS A 73 10.34 22.40 -12.09
CA LYS A 73 10.54 20.94 -12.01
C LYS A 73 11.50 20.54 -10.89
N ASN A 74 12.57 21.32 -10.69
CA ASN A 74 13.53 21.06 -9.64
C ASN A 74 12.93 21.29 -8.23
N ASN A 75 12.09 22.32 -8.09
CA ASN A 75 11.37 22.59 -6.84
C ASN A 75 10.36 21.49 -6.52
N GLU A 76 9.62 20.99 -7.52
CA GLU A 76 8.70 19.85 -7.35
C GLU A 76 9.44 18.59 -6.89
N ASN A 77 10.56 18.25 -7.53
CA ASN A 77 11.42 17.13 -7.12
C ASN A 77 11.96 17.31 -5.69
N THR A 78 12.44 18.51 -5.35
CA THR A 78 12.94 18.82 -4.00
C THR A 78 11.85 18.66 -2.94
N LEU A 79 10.62 19.08 -3.24
CA LEU A 79 9.49 18.92 -2.34
C LEU A 79 9.15 17.44 -2.10
N SER A 80 9.08 16.63 -3.17
CA SER A 80 8.84 15.19 -3.08
C SER A 80 9.91 14.48 -2.22
N LEU A 81 11.20 14.81 -2.40
CA LEU A 81 12.28 14.29 -1.56
C LEU A 81 12.17 14.71 -0.08
N LEU A 82 11.70 15.93 0.18
CA LEU A 82 11.48 16.41 1.55
C LEU A 82 10.29 15.69 2.21
N GLU A 83 9.22 15.44 1.47
CA GLU A 83 8.05 14.70 1.94
C GLU A 83 8.41 13.23 2.22
N ASP A 84 9.17 12.57 1.35
CA ASP A 84 9.71 11.22 1.56
C ASP A 84 10.58 11.18 2.84
N ALA A 85 11.54 12.10 2.97
CA ALA A 85 12.40 12.18 4.16
C ALA A 85 11.60 12.45 5.46
N GLN A 86 10.56 13.29 5.40
CA GLN A 86 9.66 13.52 6.54
C GLN A 86 8.87 12.27 6.92
N SER A 87 8.37 11.50 5.93
CA SER A 87 7.66 10.25 6.20
C SER A 87 8.56 9.23 6.89
N LYS A 88 9.80 9.06 6.40
CA LYS A 88 10.80 8.17 6.98
C LYS A 88 11.21 8.60 8.40
N LEU A 89 11.34 9.90 8.64
CA LEU A 89 11.62 10.41 9.97
C LEU A 89 10.50 10.07 10.97
N LYS A 90 9.23 10.17 10.56
CA LYS A 90 8.09 9.75 11.39
C LYS A 90 8.17 8.27 11.78
N ILE A 91 8.59 7.39 10.87
CA ILE A 91 8.77 5.96 11.16
C ILE A 91 9.83 5.74 12.26
N ILE A 92 10.91 6.53 12.26
CA ILE A 92 11.98 6.44 13.26
C ILE A 92 11.50 6.95 14.63
N GLU A 93 10.86 8.12 14.63
CA GLU A 93 10.44 8.82 15.84
C GLU A 93 9.20 8.20 16.51
N SER A 94 8.33 7.52 15.75
CA SER A 94 7.07 6.97 16.26
C SER A 94 7.30 5.93 17.34
N GLU A 95 6.77 6.17 18.55
CA GLU A 95 6.71 5.15 19.60
C GLU A 95 5.59 4.14 19.30
N ASP A 96 4.48 4.62 18.75
CA ASP A 96 3.33 3.81 18.33
C ASP A 96 3.52 3.22 16.93
N ILE A 97 2.54 2.42 16.49
CA ILE A 97 2.48 1.83 15.15
C ILE A 97 2.61 2.95 14.09
N PRO A 98 3.64 2.92 13.22
CA PRO A 98 3.89 4.00 12.27
C PRO A 98 2.97 3.89 11.05
N GLU A 99 2.75 5.03 10.41
CA GLU A 99 2.10 5.11 9.10
C GLU A 99 3.14 5.00 8.00
N PHE A 100 2.82 4.23 6.95
CA PHE A 100 3.68 4.07 5.78
C PHE A 100 2.96 4.63 4.55
N ASN A 101 3.62 5.54 3.84
CA ASN A 101 3.10 6.14 2.62
C ASN A 101 4.21 6.51 1.64
N THR A 102 3.90 6.47 0.35
CA THR A 102 4.79 6.94 -0.73
C THR A 102 3.99 7.36 -1.95
N GLU A 103 4.51 8.32 -2.72
CA GLU A 103 3.91 8.75 -3.99
C GLU A 103 4.08 7.70 -5.10
N ASN A 104 5.19 6.95 -5.08
CA ASN A 104 5.48 5.90 -6.06
C ASN A 104 4.99 4.56 -5.55
N THR A 105 3.92 4.06 -6.17
CA THR A 105 3.11 2.96 -5.65
C THR A 105 3.28 1.66 -6.42
N ASP A 106 4.26 1.57 -7.31
CA ASP A 106 4.69 0.30 -7.89
C ASP A 106 5.41 -0.57 -6.83
N ILE A 107 5.38 -1.90 -7.00
CA ILE A 107 5.92 -2.84 -6.01
C ILE A 107 7.42 -2.58 -5.73
N ASP A 108 8.23 -2.29 -6.76
CA ASP A 108 9.66 -2.06 -6.60
C ASP A 108 9.94 -0.79 -5.79
N SER A 109 9.17 0.29 -6.04
CA SER A 109 9.24 1.51 -5.26
C SER A 109 8.80 1.32 -3.81
N ILE A 110 7.73 0.56 -3.56
CA ILE A 110 7.28 0.21 -2.20
C ILE A 110 8.38 -0.57 -1.47
N LEU A 111 8.98 -1.56 -2.12
CA LEU A 111 10.09 -2.34 -1.56
C LEU A 111 11.31 -1.46 -1.27
N SER A 112 11.68 -0.55 -2.18
CA SER A 112 12.76 0.40 -1.95
C SER A 112 12.47 1.28 -0.74
N TYR A 113 11.26 1.80 -0.62
CA TYR A 113 10.83 2.63 0.51
C TYR A 113 10.92 1.88 1.84
N LEU A 114 10.42 0.64 1.89
CA LEU A 114 10.45 -0.20 3.09
C LEU A 114 11.89 -0.58 3.46
N ASN A 115 12.73 -0.95 2.49
CA ASN A 115 14.14 -1.28 2.73
C ASN A 115 14.94 -0.07 3.21
N ASP A 116 14.74 1.10 2.60
CA ASP A 116 15.36 2.34 3.05
C ASP A 116 14.95 2.66 4.49
N SER A 117 13.65 2.53 4.78
CA SER A 117 13.12 2.73 6.13
C SER A 117 13.69 1.73 7.13
N ALA A 118 13.81 0.45 6.75
CA ALA A 118 14.41 -0.59 7.58
C ALA A 118 15.88 -0.29 7.91
N ASN A 119 16.67 0.12 6.92
CA ASN A 119 18.08 0.47 7.10
C ASN A 119 18.27 1.65 8.08
N LEU A 120 17.32 2.60 8.12
CA LEU A 120 17.36 3.70 9.08
C LEU A 120 17.12 3.24 10.53
N LEU A 121 16.57 2.04 10.72
CA LEU A 121 16.26 1.45 12.01
C LEU A 121 17.34 0.49 12.53
N ASP A 122 18.41 0.21 11.76
CA ASP A 122 19.46 -0.78 12.07
C ASP A 122 20.11 -0.62 13.46
N TYR A 123 20.11 0.59 14.01
CA TYR A 123 20.67 0.92 15.33
C TYR A 123 19.62 1.06 16.43
N SER A 124 18.38 0.66 16.17
CA SER A 124 17.24 0.76 17.08
C SER A 124 16.74 -0.62 17.52
N GLN A 125 15.78 -0.66 18.45
CA GLN A 125 15.06 -1.89 18.80
C GLN A 125 13.89 -2.19 17.85
N LYS A 126 13.65 -1.29 16.90
CA LYS A 126 12.59 -1.37 15.90
C LYS A 126 13.12 -2.01 14.62
N SER A 127 12.25 -2.65 13.86
CA SER A 127 12.60 -3.13 12.53
C SER A 127 11.38 -3.30 11.64
N ILE A 128 11.63 -3.44 10.34
CA ILE A 128 10.65 -3.74 9.30
C ILE A 128 11.14 -4.99 8.58
N GLU A 129 10.28 -5.99 8.44
CA GLU A 129 10.62 -7.26 7.79
C GLU A 129 9.59 -7.57 6.70
N ILE A 130 10.06 -7.75 5.47
CA ILE A 130 9.24 -8.12 4.33
C ILE A 130 9.01 -9.63 4.36
N ILE A 131 7.74 -10.04 4.29
CA ILE A 131 7.31 -11.45 4.32
C ILE A 131 7.13 -11.99 2.90
N THR A 132 6.41 -11.25 2.05
CA THR A 132 6.26 -11.57 0.62
C THR A 132 6.06 -10.29 -0.18
N SER A 133 6.37 -10.38 -1.47
CA SER A 133 6.15 -9.32 -2.47
C SER A 133 5.45 -9.84 -3.73
N GLU A 134 4.90 -11.06 -3.68
CA GLU A 134 4.22 -11.68 -4.81
C GLU A 134 2.80 -11.10 -4.95
N GLY A 135 2.60 -10.23 -5.94
CA GLY A 135 1.32 -9.58 -6.24
C GLY A 135 0.97 -8.41 -5.30
N ARG A 136 1.35 -8.50 -4.03
CA ARG A 136 1.27 -7.42 -3.03
C ARG A 136 2.43 -7.54 -2.04
N VAL A 137 2.75 -6.44 -1.36
CA VAL A 137 3.79 -6.46 -0.32
C VAL A 137 3.14 -6.72 1.03
N VAL A 138 3.55 -7.81 1.68
CA VAL A 138 3.16 -8.13 3.06
C VAL A 138 4.42 -8.01 3.91
N PHE A 139 4.34 -7.25 5.00
CA PHE A 139 5.46 -7.01 5.88
C PHE A 139 5.01 -6.89 7.33
N ARG A 140 5.95 -7.03 8.26
CA ARG A 140 5.72 -6.74 9.68
C ARG A 140 6.64 -5.65 10.17
N THR A 141 6.17 -4.90 11.15
CA THR A 141 7.01 -4.05 12.00
C THR A 141 7.31 -4.78 13.31
N LEU A 142 8.44 -4.48 13.95
CA LEU A 142 8.78 -4.94 15.29
C LEU A 142 9.21 -3.76 16.16
N GLY A 143 8.96 -3.82 17.47
CA GLY A 143 9.46 -2.84 18.43
C GLY A 143 8.68 -1.52 18.47
N TYR A 144 7.44 -1.52 17.96
CA TYR A 144 6.51 -0.38 18.01
C TYR A 144 5.35 -0.69 18.94
N GLY A 145 4.90 0.30 19.72
CA GLY A 145 3.83 0.20 20.71
C GLY A 145 4.10 -0.89 21.74
N GLU A 146 4.73 -0.58 22.87
CA GLU A 146 5.05 -1.57 23.94
C GLU A 146 5.75 -2.87 23.46
N ASP A 147 6.62 -2.77 22.44
CA ASP A 147 7.37 -3.91 21.86
C ASP A 147 6.52 -4.99 21.18
N PHE A 148 5.44 -4.61 20.49
CA PHE A 148 4.69 -5.52 19.63
C PHE A 148 5.24 -5.61 18.20
N SER A 149 4.83 -6.67 17.53
CA SER A 149 4.83 -6.84 16.09
C SER A 149 3.44 -6.58 15.52
N GLN A 150 3.37 -5.99 14.33
CA GLN A 150 2.12 -5.72 13.60
C GLN A 150 2.31 -6.06 12.12
N LEU A 151 1.34 -6.76 11.53
CA LEU A 151 1.31 -7.06 10.10
C LEU A 151 0.64 -5.96 9.29
N PHE A 152 1.16 -5.76 8.08
CA PHE A 152 0.65 -4.81 7.09
C PHE A 152 0.56 -5.45 5.72
N VAL A 153 -0.32 -4.91 4.90
CA VAL A 153 -0.44 -5.18 3.47
C VAL A 153 -0.33 -3.87 2.71
N TRP A 154 0.50 -3.85 1.68
CA TRP A 154 0.62 -2.75 0.74
C TRP A 154 0.35 -3.26 -0.68
N GLU A 155 -0.75 -2.79 -1.25
CA GLU A 155 -1.17 -3.14 -2.61
C GLU A 155 -0.57 -2.15 -3.62
N GLU A 156 -0.23 -2.65 -4.81
CA GLU A 156 0.23 -1.80 -5.91
C GLU A 156 -0.83 -0.73 -6.26
N GLY A 157 -0.37 0.50 -6.53
CA GLY A 157 -1.24 1.63 -6.83
C GLY A 157 -1.85 2.32 -5.61
N GLN A 158 -1.70 1.76 -4.40
CA GLN A 158 -2.16 2.39 -3.15
C GLN A 158 -1.04 3.24 -2.54
N GLY A 159 -1.37 4.48 -2.18
CA GLY A 159 -0.41 5.43 -1.60
C GLY A 159 0.03 5.12 -0.17
N GLU A 160 -0.65 4.19 0.51
CA GLU A 160 -0.45 3.88 1.92
C GLU A 160 -0.58 2.37 2.19
N ALA A 161 0.18 1.89 3.18
CA ALA A 161 0.03 0.54 3.68
C ALA A 161 -1.19 0.45 4.61
N VAL A 162 -1.87 -0.69 4.58
CA VAL A 162 -3.02 -0.99 5.44
C VAL A 162 -2.58 -2.00 6.50
N LEU A 163 -2.82 -1.67 7.77
CA LEU A 163 -2.63 -2.62 8.87
C LEU A 163 -3.64 -3.76 8.76
N ILE A 164 -3.21 -4.97 9.08
CA ILE A 164 -4.13 -6.12 9.18
C ILE A 164 -4.75 -6.11 10.58
N GLU A 165 -6.08 -6.01 10.63
CA GLU A 165 -6.83 -5.86 11.87
C GLU A 165 -6.64 -7.09 12.79
N GLY A 166 -6.27 -6.83 14.06
CA GLY A 166 -6.07 -7.86 15.08
C GLY A 166 -4.76 -8.66 14.96
N ALA A 167 -3.98 -8.44 13.90
CA ALA A 167 -2.74 -9.15 13.59
C ALA A 167 -1.51 -8.58 14.32
N SER A 168 -1.72 -8.09 15.54
CA SER A 168 -0.64 -7.73 16.46
C SER A 168 -0.26 -8.93 17.34
N PHE A 169 1.02 -9.03 17.68
CA PHE A 169 1.58 -10.10 18.50
C PHE A 169 2.89 -9.67 19.17
N ASP A 170 3.36 -10.42 20.16
CA ASP A 170 4.60 -10.09 20.85
C ASP A 170 5.80 -10.18 19.89
N LYS A 171 6.82 -9.35 20.12
CA LYS A 171 8.07 -9.35 19.32
C LYS A 171 8.75 -10.71 19.19
N GLU A 172 8.63 -11.56 20.21
CA GLU A 172 9.19 -12.91 20.24
C GLU A 172 8.30 -13.95 19.52
N GLY A 173 7.08 -13.57 19.17
CA GLY A 173 6.19 -14.39 18.37
C GLY A 173 6.73 -14.61 16.96
N TYR A 174 6.33 -15.73 16.37
CA TYR A 174 6.71 -16.09 15.01
C TYR A 174 5.48 -16.28 14.14
N TYR A 175 5.71 -16.30 12.84
CA TYR A 175 4.68 -16.53 11.86
C TYR A 175 5.12 -17.63 10.90
N GLU A 176 4.16 -18.36 10.35
CA GLU A 176 4.37 -19.33 9.28
C GLU A 176 3.18 -19.32 8.32
N TRP A 177 3.38 -19.81 7.11
CA TRP A 177 2.28 -19.98 6.16
C TRP A 177 1.48 -21.24 6.50
N LEU A 178 0.15 -21.10 6.53
CA LEU A 178 -0.79 -22.20 6.64
C LEU A 178 -1.80 -22.09 5.49
N GLY A 179 -1.49 -22.75 4.37
CA GLY A 179 -2.24 -22.58 3.12
C GLY A 179 -2.08 -21.16 2.58
N GLU A 180 -3.21 -20.49 2.33
CA GLU A 180 -3.23 -19.07 1.90
C GLU A 180 -3.19 -18.07 3.05
N TYR A 181 -3.25 -18.55 4.30
CA TYR A 181 -3.25 -17.73 5.51
C TYR A 181 -1.85 -17.63 6.11
N ILE A 182 -1.64 -16.60 6.92
CA ILE A 182 -0.50 -16.53 7.84
C ILE A 182 -0.96 -16.98 9.22
N LEU A 183 -0.30 -17.98 9.79
CA LEU A 183 -0.47 -18.37 11.17
C LEU A 183 0.54 -17.61 12.05
N ILE A 184 0.03 -16.71 12.89
CA ILE A 184 0.82 -16.09 13.97
C ILE A 184 0.78 -17.03 15.17
N SER A 185 1.93 -17.32 15.75
CA SER A 185 2.08 -18.06 17.01
C SER A 185 2.73 -17.16 18.05
N ASN A 186 2.00 -16.89 19.13
CA ASN A 186 2.46 -16.08 20.25
C ASN A 186 2.16 -16.77 21.59
N ASN A 187 3.19 -17.34 22.22
CA ASN A 187 3.05 -18.15 23.43
C ASN A 187 2.00 -19.26 23.24
N ASN A 188 0.85 -19.13 23.90
CA ASN A 188 -0.27 -20.07 23.83
C ASN A 188 -1.38 -19.60 22.88
N ASP A 189 -1.28 -18.41 22.30
CA ASP A 189 -2.27 -17.88 21.36
C ASP A 189 -1.79 -18.08 19.92
N LYS A 190 -2.70 -18.56 19.08
CA LYS A 190 -2.47 -18.73 17.65
C LYS A 190 -3.54 -18.00 16.89
N LYS A 191 -3.15 -17.11 15.97
CA LYS A 191 -4.08 -16.34 15.14
C LYS A 191 -3.88 -16.68 13.68
N LEU A 192 -4.97 -17.04 13.01
CA LEU A 192 -5.00 -17.22 11.58
C LEU A 192 -5.34 -15.88 10.92
N VAL A 193 -4.44 -15.39 10.08
CA VAL A 193 -4.53 -14.08 9.44
C VAL A 193 -4.93 -14.24 7.99
N ASP A 194 -6.02 -13.57 7.61
CA ASP A 194 -6.48 -13.44 6.24
C ASP A 194 -5.95 -12.12 5.64
N ILE A 195 -4.97 -12.28 4.75
CA ILE A 195 -4.32 -11.16 4.06
C ILE A 195 -5.27 -10.50 3.07
N ASN A 196 -6.15 -11.27 2.42
CA ASN A 196 -7.09 -10.78 1.43
C ASN A 196 -8.14 -9.87 2.07
N ASN A 197 -8.68 -10.30 3.22
CA ASN A 197 -9.66 -9.55 3.99
C ASN A 197 -9.03 -8.59 5.01
N LYS A 198 -7.70 -8.57 5.13
CA LYS A 198 -6.92 -7.66 5.99
C LYS A 198 -7.34 -7.73 7.47
N LYS A 199 -7.67 -8.93 7.96
CA LYS A 199 -8.08 -9.17 9.35
C LYS A 199 -7.65 -10.55 9.84
N VAL A 200 -7.64 -10.74 11.15
CA VAL A 200 -7.61 -12.07 11.75
C VAL A 200 -8.92 -12.79 11.44
N ALA A 201 -8.82 -13.97 10.84
CA ALA A 201 -9.94 -14.84 10.50
C ALA A 201 -10.39 -15.67 11.71
N ALA A 202 -9.44 -16.19 12.49
CA ALA A 202 -9.71 -17.02 13.65
C ALA A 202 -8.57 -16.92 14.68
N SER A 203 -8.89 -17.16 15.95
CA SER A 203 -7.90 -17.23 17.03
C SER A 203 -8.11 -18.50 17.86
N PHE A 204 -7.02 -19.10 18.30
CA PHE A 204 -6.98 -20.38 18.97
C PHE A 204 -6.09 -20.30 20.21
N MET A 205 -6.71 -20.42 21.38
CA MET A 205 -6.00 -20.52 22.65
C MET A 205 -5.54 -21.95 22.91
N ASP A 206 -4.32 -22.09 23.43
CA ASP A 206 -3.66 -23.34 23.83
C ASP A 206 -3.56 -24.40 22.71
N ALA A 207 -3.70 -23.98 21.44
CA ALA A 207 -3.54 -24.87 20.30
C ALA A 207 -2.07 -25.27 20.12
N GLU A 208 -1.77 -26.56 20.18
CA GLU A 208 -0.44 -27.11 19.91
C GLU A 208 -0.22 -27.37 18.43
N LYS A 209 -1.23 -27.91 17.74
CA LYS A 209 -1.15 -28.27 16.33
C LYS A 209 -2.39 -27.82 15.58
N LEU A 210 -2.18 -27.26 14.40
CA LEU A 210 -3.22 -26.87 13.46
C LEU A 210 -2.95 -27.54 12.11
N LEU A 211 -4.00 -27.95 11.44
CA LEU A 211 -3.95 -28.44 10.06
C LEU A 211 -5.14 -27.88 9.30
N LEU A 212 -4.86 -27.07 8.29
CA LEU A 212 -5.84 -26.55 7.36
C LEU A 212 -6.15 -27.61 6.29
N ILE A 213 -7.44 -27.87 6.08
CA ILE A 213 -7.98 -28.78 5.07
C ILE A 213 -9.20 -28.09 4.45
N GLU A 214 -9.06 -27.56 3.24
CA GLU A 214 -10.07 -26.66 2.64
C GLU A 214 -10.36 -25.50 3.62
N ASP A 215 -11.62 -25.22 3.93
CA ASP A 215 -12.03 -24.19 4.89
C ASP A 215 -12.12 -24.70 6.34
N LEU A 216 -11.58 -25.88 6.61
CA LEU A 216 -11.60 -26.51 7.93
C LEU A 216 -10.23 -26.50 8.58
N ILE A 217 -10.20 -26.26 9.88
CA ILE A 217 -8.98 -26.34 10.69
C ILE A 217 -9.16 -27.43 11.74
N LEU A 218 -8.35 -28.46 11.62
CA LEU A 218 -8.21 -29.48 12.65
C LEU A 218 -7.21 -28.99 13.70
N ILE A 219 -7.65 -29.00 14.96
CA ILE A 219 -6.94 -28.42 16.10
C ILE A 219 -6.62 -29.54 17.09
N LYS A 220 -5.40 -29.54 17.63
CA LYS A 220 -5.04 -30.25 18.86
C LYS A 220 -4.62 -29.22 19.90
N ASP A 221 -5.23 -29.24 21.08
CA ASP A 221 -4.85 -28.38 22.20
C ASP A 221 -3.80 -29.04 23.13
N SER A 222 -3.30 -28.26 24.08
CA SER A 222 -2.34 -28.71 25.11
C SER A 222 -2.92 -29.73 26.11
N SER A 223 -4.24 -29.81 26.22
CA SER A 223 -4.96 -30.82 27.00
C SER A 223 -5.20 -32.10 26.20
N ASN A 224 -4.66 -32.16 24.97
CA ASN A 224 -4.80 -33.26 24.04
C ASN A 224 -6.27 -33.54 23.63
N ASN A 225 -7.08 -32.49 23.59
CA ASN A 225 -8.38 -32.52 22.93
C ASN A 225 -8.22 -32.15 21.46
N PHE A 226 -9.14 -32.68 20.66
CA PHE A 226 -9.20 -32.42 19.23
C PHE A 226 -10.45 -31.60 18.92
N ALA A 227 -10.34 -30.66 18.01
CA ALA A 227 -11.48 -29.88 17.55
C ALA A 227 -11.41 -29.62 16.06
N LEU A 228 -12.57 -29.45 15.44
CA LEU A 228 -12.73 -29.04 14.05
C LEU A 228 -13.34 -27.64 14.05
N TYR A 229 -12.60 -26.69 13.51
CA TYR A 229 -13.06 -25.32 13.30
C TYR A 229 -13.42 -25.11 11.84
N ASP A 230 -14.60 -24.56 11.60
CA ASP A 230 -15.12 -24.19 10.29
C ASP A 230 -14.92 -22.69 10.08
N LEU A 231 -14.06 -22.31 9.12
CA LEU A 231 -13.75 -20.91 8.82
C LEU A 231 -14.91 -20.16 8.19
N VAL A 232 -15.76 -20.83 7.41
CA VAL A 232 -16.89 -20.19 6.70
C VAL A 232 -17.99 -19.84 7.70
N ASN A 233 -18.29 -20.78 8.60
CA ASN A 233 -19.38 -20.63 9.54
C ASN A 233 -18.94 -20.10 10.92
N GLU A 234 -17.63 -20.00 11.14
CA GLU A 234 -17.01 -19.63 12.41
C GLU A 234 -17.44 -20.55 13.58
N ILE A 235 -17.63 -21.85 13.30
CA ILE A 235 -18.10 -22.83 14.28
C ILE A 235 -16.94 -23.73 14.72
N ASN A 236 -16.76 -23.87 16.04
CA ASN A 236 -15.82 -24.82 16.63
C ASN A 236 -16.56 -26.05 17.19
N LYS A 237 -16.17 -27.26 16.77
CA LYS A 237 -16.75 -28.52 17.25
C LYS A 237 -15.68 -29.43 17.82
N GLU A 238 -15.86 -29.83 19.08
CA GLU A 238 -14.97 -30.81 19.72
C GLU A 238 -15.14 -32.19 19.09
N ILE A 239 -14.02 -32.85 18.78
CA ILE A 239 -13.98 -34.19 18.23
C ILE A 239 -13.92 -35.19 19.38
N ASN A 240 -14.97 -36.02 19.49
CA ASN A 240 -15.07 -37.02 20.54
C ASN A 240 -14.22 -38.27 20.20
N LEU A 241 -12.94 -38.21 20.59
CA LEU A 241 -12.01 -39.33 20.57
C LEU A 241 -11.55 -39.68 21.98
N ASP A 242 -11.07 -40.90 22.19
CA ASP A 242 -10.45 -41.29 23.46
C ASP A 242 -9.09 -40.56 23.59
N ASN A 243 -9.12 -39.37 24.17
CA ASN A 243 -7.96 -38.48 24.33
C ASN A 243 -6.87 -39.09 25.22
N ASN A 244 -7.12 -40.20 25.93
CA ASN A 244 -6.04 -40.91 26.62
C ASN A 244 -5.21 -41.78 25.68
N LYS A 245 -5.81 -42.19 24.55
CA LYS A 245 -5.26 -43.10 23.56
C LYS A 245 -4.66 -42.36 22.39
N TYR A 246 -5.40 -41.44 21.78
CA TYR A 246 -4.96 -40.67 20.61
C TYR A 246 -4.21 -39.40 21.04
N ARG A 247 -3.08 -39.11 20.40
CA ARG A 247 -2.15 -38.03 20.78
C ARG A 247 -1.75 -37.11 19.64
N ASP A 248 -1.99 -37.50 18.40
CA ASP A 248 -1.66 -36.70 17.23
C ASP A 248 -2.62 -37.02 16.07
N PHE A 249 -2.63 -36.17 15.05
CA PHE A 249 -3.30 -36.42 13.77
C PHE A 249 -2.41 -35.99 12.61
N ASN A 250 -2.56 -36.61 11.45
CA ASN A 250 -1.95 -36.14 10.20
C ASN A 250 -2.86 -36.46 9.00
N LEU A 251 -2.68 -35.74 7.89
CA LEU A 251 -3.36 -36.05 6.62
C LEU A 251 -2.57 -37.13 5.86
N GLN A 252 -3.23 -38.22 5.47
CA GLN A 252 -2.65 -39.29 4.66
C GLN A 252 -3.65 -39.75 3.61
N ASN A 253 -3.30 -39.64 2.32
CA ASN A 253 -4.16 -40.04 1.20
C ASN A 253 -5.60 -39.52 1.35
N GLU A 254 -5.76 -38.21 1.54
CA GLU A 254 -7.06 -37.53 1.73
C GLU A 254 -7.86 -37.95 2.99
N ASN A 255 -7.26 -38.78 3.85
CA ASN A 255 -7.87 -39.19 5.10
C ASN A 255 -7.12 -38.59 6.29
N ILE A 256 -7.87 -38.24 7.31
CA ILE A 256 -7.32 -37.79 8.58
C ILE A 256 -7.02 -39.04 9.41
N VAL A 257 -5.76 -39.18 9.81
CA VAL A 257 -5.27 -40.31 10.61
C VAL A 257 -4.89 -39.82 11.99
N PHE A 258 -5.72 -40.15 12.98
CA PHE A 258 -5.40 -39.97 14.39
C PHE A 258 -4.52 -41.12 14.86
N THR A 259 -3.39 -40.79 15.47
CA THR A 259 -2.41 -41.75 15.97
C THR A 259 -2.29 -41.67 17.49
N GLY A 260 -1.96 -42.80 18.10
CA GLY A 260 -1.87 -42.95 19.53
C GLY A 260 -1.06 -44.17 19.93
N SER A 261 -0.91 -44.38 21.23
CA SER A 261 -0.31 -45.60 21.75
C SER A 261 -1.16 -46.25 22.84
N TYR A 262 -1.07 -47.58 22.91
CA TYR A 262 -1.73 -48.40 23.89
C TYR A 262 -0.74 -49.42 24.44
N THR A 263 -0.60 -49.51 25.76
CA THR A 263 0.32 -50.45 26.41
C THR A 263 -0.44 -51.60 27.03
N ASP A 264 -0.08 -52.82 26.65
CA ASP A 264 -0.54 -54.05 27.29
C ASP A 264 0.65 -54.96 27.61
N ASN A 265 0.70 -55.50 28.82
CA ASN A 265 1.77 -56.41 29.28
C ASN A 265 3.21 -55.91 28.99
N ASN A 266 3.48 -54.61 29.22
CA ASN A 266 4.75 -53.93 28.90
C ASN A 266 5.14 -53.90 27.42
N VAL A 267 4.20 -54.12 26.51
CA VAL A 267 4.36 -53.93 25.07
C VAL A 267 3.53 -52.72 24.64
N GLU A 268 4.17 -51.75 23.99
CA GLU A 268 3.52 -50.58 23.43
C GLU A 268 3.09 -50.87 21.98
N TYR A 269 1.81 -50.65 21.70
CA TYR A 269 1.20 -50.80 20.38
C TYR A 269 0.84 -49.42 19.84
N GLU A 270 1.15 -49.16 18.58
CA GLU A 270 0.63 -48.00 17.85
C GLU A 270 -0.84 -48.28 17.48
N ILE A 271 -1.72 -47.34 17.79
CA ILE A 271 -3.13 -47.37 17.39
C ILE A 271 -3.42 -46.24 16.41
N LYS A 272 -4.29 -46.53 15.42
CA LYS A 272 -4.68 -45.58 14.38
C LYS A 272 -6.19 -45.58 14.23
N ALA A 273 -6.77 -44.39 14.14
CA ALA A 273 -8.12 -44.18 13.66
C ALA A 273 -8.05 -43.33 12.40
N THR A 274 -8.76 -43.77 11.36
CA THR A 274 -8.76 -43.10 10.06
C THR A 274 -10.19 -42.69 9.73
N ILE A 275 -10.37 -41.44 9.32
CA ILE A 275 -11.65 -40.90 8.88
C ILE A 275 -11.45 -40.09 7.60
N SER A 276 -12.35 -40.23 6.63
CA SER A 276 -12.34 -39.40 5.43
C SER A 276 -12.87 -38.00 5.76
N LEU A 277 -12.46 -36.99 4.99
CA LEU A 277 -12.92 -35.62 5.19
C LEU A 277 -14.45 -35.51 5.10
N ASP A 278 -15.07 -36.12 4.08
CA ASP A 278 -16.53 -36.15 3.91
C ASP A 278 -17.26 -36.70 5.14
N LYS A 279 -16.72 -37.79 5.73
CA LYS A 279 -17.35 -38.41 6.89
C LYS A 279 -17.16 -37.57 8.14
N LEU A 280 -16.03 -36.85 8.24
CA LEU A 280 -15.80 -35.90 9.32
C LEU A 280 -16.80 -34.74 9.22
N LYS A 281 -16.96 -34.14 8.03
CA LYS A 281 -17.94 -33.08 7.76
C LYS A 281 -19.37 -33.51 8.14
N GLU A 282 -19.77 -34.72 7.73
CA GLU A 282 -21.08 -35.30 8.06
C GLU A 282 -21.28 -35.47 9.58
N ILE A 283 -20.33 -36.10 10.28
CA ILE A 283 -20.45 -36.37 11.73
C ILE A 283 -20.53 -35.08 12.53
N TYR A 284 -19.74 -34.08 12.11
CA TYR A 284 -19.68 -32.80 12.79
C TYR A 284 -20.57 -31.76 12.14
N GLU A 285 -21.56 -32.13 11.31
CA GLU A 285 -22.56 -31.23 10.72
C GLU A 285 -21.94 -29.90 10.24
N VAL A 286 -20.84 -29.99 9.49
CA VAL A 286 -20.24 -28.86 8.77
C VAL A 286 -20.97 -28.80 7.44
N ILE A 287 -21.75 -27.73 7.22
CA ILE A 287 -22.62 -27.59 6.05
C ILE A 287 -21.97 -26.60 5.09
N ASP A 288 -21.74 -27.03 3.85
CA ASP A 288 -21.30 -26.14 2.77
C ASP A 288 -22.41 -25.14 2.41
N GLU A 289 -22.08 -23.88 2.12
CA GLU A 289 -23.07 -22.81 1.83
C GLU A 289 -24.11 -23.19 0.76
N ILE A 290 -23.73 -24.05 -0.19
CA ILE A 290 -24.58 -24.52 -1.28
C ILE A 290 -25.79 -25.31 -0.76
N GLU A 291 -25.66 -26.08 0.32
CA GLU A 291 -26.78 -26.85 0.89
C GLU A 291 -27.72 -26.00 1.75
N ARG A 292 -27.29 -24.81 2.20
CA ARG A 292 -28.14 -23.88 2.96
C ARG A 292 -29.21 -23.22 2.10
N ASP A 293 -28.86 -22.83 0.88
CA ASP A 293 -29.80 -22.22 -0.05
C ASP A 293 -30.89 -23.21 -0.48
N GLU A 294 -30.57 -24.51 -0.59
CA GLU A 294 -31.57 -25.55 -0.88
C GLU A 294 -32.50 -25.85 0.31
N MET A 295 -32.04 -25.67 1.56
CA MET A 295 -32.90 -25.80 2.74
C MET A 295 -33.74 -24.54 3.02
N GLY A 296 -33.25 -23.35 2.65
CA GLY A 296 -33.91 -22.05 2.85
C GLY A 296 -35.16 -21.82 2.00
N ASP A 297 -35.27 -22.50 0.85
CA ASP A 297 -36.42 -22.42 -0.07
C ASP A 297 -37.54 -23.45 0.23
N SER A 298 -37.44 -24.18 1.35
CA SER A 298 -38.38 -25.25 1.72
C SER A 298 -39.36 -24.93 2.87
N VAL A 299 -39.55 -23.65 3.23
CA VAL A 299 -40.51 -23.22 4.28
C VAL A 299 -41.60 -22.30 3.74
#